data_AF-A0A6V7UR34-F1
#
_entry.id   AF-A0A6V7UR34-F1
#
_cell.length_a   1.000
_cell.length_b   1.000
_cell.length_c   1.000
_cell.angle_alpha   90.00
_cell.angle_beta   90.00
_cell.angle_gamma   90.00
#
_symmetry.space_group_name_H-M   'P 1'
#
loop_
_entity.id
_entity.type
_entity.pdbx_description
1 polymer ?
#
loop_
_entity_poly.entity_id
_entity_poly.type
_entity_poly.pdbx_seq_one_letter_code
_entity_poly.pdbx_strand_id
1 'polypeptide(L)'
;MNVLALLPTALIEILAYLIIFVCGFKMVRYVDLNTNLDGNLKRLNKLLTKVLIILAIVPFINQAGVLFFVIFSKTTNNTTNIIRILISIFYHLTPVFNPIICILTNTPYRNAIFNRSQVNPQ
;
A
#
# COMPACT_ATOMS: atom_id res chain seq x y z
N MET A 1 -20.78 2.67 15.17
CA MET A 1 -20.52 2.75 13.72
C MET A 1 -21.19 1.57 13.04
N ASN A 2 -22.03 1.79 12.02
CA ASN A 2 -22.65 0.69 11.29
C ASN A 2 -21.57 0.05 10.40
N VAL A 3 -21.18 -1.20 10.65
CA VAL A 3 -20.06 -1.86 9.94
C VAL A 3 -20.34 -1.94 8.44
N LEU A 4 -21.62 -1.98 8.05
CA LEU A 4 -22.06 -1.92 6.65
C LEU A 4 -21.69 -0.61 5.94
N ALA A 5 -21.52 0.49 6.67
CA ALA A 5 -21.14 1.78 6.10
C ALA A 5 -19.67 1.81 5.62
N LEU A 6 -18.86 0.83 6.02
CA LEU A 6 -17.45 0.69 5.57
C LEU A 6 -17.31 -0.01 4.23
N LEU A 7 -18.36 -0.72 3.77
CA LEU A 7 -18.36 -1.43 2.51
C LEU A 7 -18.05 -0.53 1.28
N PRO A 8 -18.73 0.62 1.07
CA PRO A 8 -18.39 1.50 -0.04
C PRO A 8 -16.97 2.04 0.04
N THR A 9 -16.48 2.37 1.24
CA THR A 9 -15.12 2.87 1.44
C THR A 9 -14.07 1.81 1.04
N ALA A 10 -14.22 0.57 1.51
CA ALA A 10 -13.33 -0.53 1.15
C ALA A 10 -13.32 -0.79 -0.36
N LEU A 11 -14.48 -0.73 -1.03
CA LEU A 11 -14.59 -0.91 -2.48
C LEU A 11 -13.90 0.20 -3.26
N ILE A 12 -14.07 1.46 -2.85
CA ILE A 12 -13.40 2.62 -3.47
C ILE A 12 -11.89 2.49 -3.34
N GLU A 13 -11.40 2.10 -2.16
CA GLU A 13 -9.96 1.93 -1.92
C GLU A 13 -9.38 0.76 -2.76
N ILE A 14 -10.07 -0.38 -2.84
CA ILE A 14 -9.66 -1.50 -3.71
C ILE A 14 -9.56 -1.05 -5.16
N LEU A 15 -10.56 -0.31 -5.66
CA LEU A 15 -10.55 0.22 -7.02
C LEU A 15 -9.39 1.18 -7.26
N ALA A 16 -9.11 2.08 -6.31
CA ALA A 16 -8.01 3.01 -6.39
C ALA A 16 -6.65 2.29 -6.50
N TYR A 17 -6.41 1.26 -5.67
CA TYR A 17 -5.17 0.48 -5.73
C TYR A 17 -5.05 -0.35 -7.02
N LEU A 18 -6.17 -0.83 -7.57
CA LEU A 18 -6.18 -1.50 -8.88
C LEU A 18 -5.79 -0.53 -10.00
N ILE A 19 -6.31 0.70 -9.98
CA ILE A 19 -5.95 1.74 -10.96
C ILE A 19 -4.46 2.06 -10.86
N ILE A 20 -3.94 2.29 -9.65
CA ILE A 20 -2.51 2.56 -9.41
C ILE A 20 -1.64 1.42 -9.96
N PHE A 21 -2.05 0.17 -9.71
CA PHE A 21 -1.34 -0.99 -10.21
C PHE A 21 -1.29 -1.04 -11.74
N VAL A 22 -2.43 -0.89 -12.41
CA VAL A 22 -2.52 -0.90 -13.88
C VAL A 22 -1.72 0.26 -14.49
N CYS A 23 -1.87 1.47 -13.95
CA CYS A 23 -1.13 2.65 -14.40
C CYS A 23 0.37 2.47 -14.25
N GLY A 24 0.84 2.04 -13.08
CA GLY A 24 2.26 1.85 -12.84
C GLY A 24 2.86 0.70 -13.65
N PHE A 25 2.13 -0.39 -13.83
CA PHE A 25 2.56 -1.48 -14.71
C PHE A 25 2.71 -1.01 -16.16
N LYS A 26 1.72 -0.26 -16.68
CA LYS A 26 1.77 0.31 -18.03
C LYS A 26 2.95 1.28 -18.19
N MET A 27 3.22 2.12 -17.19
CA MET A 27 4.35 3.04 -17.20
C MET A 27 5.69 2.29 -17.25
N VAL A 28 5.89 1.30 -16.38
CA VAL A 28 7.11 0.47 -16.36
C VAL A 28 7.33 -0.23 -17.71
N ARG A 29 6.28 -0.82 -18.27
CA ARG A 29 6.33 -1.51 -19.58
C ARG A 29 6.61 -0.53 -20.72
N TYR A 30 6.04 0.67 -20.67
CA TYR A 30 6.30 1.71 -21.66
C TYR A 30 7.77 2.12 -21.65
N VAL A 31 8.35 2.35 -20.47
CA VAL A 31 9.78 2.69 -20.33
C VAL A 31 10.64 1.54 -20.87
N ASP A 32 10.38 0.31 -20.46
CA ASP A 32 11.16 -0.86 -20.88
C ASP A 32 11.14 -1.09 -22.40
N LEU A 33 10.03 -0.79 -23.07
CA LEU A 33 9.88 -0.96 -24.52
C LEU A 33 10.43 0.20 -25.36
N ASN A 34 10.40 1.43 -24.84
CA ASN A 34 10.69 2.64 -25.64
C ASN A 34 12.01 3.32 -25.29
N THR A 35 12.76 2.81 -24.31
CA THR A 35 14.09 3.34 -24.00
C THR A 35 15.14 2.25 -24.10
N ASN A 36 16.25 2.54 -24.79
CA ASN A 36 17.46 1.74 -24.70
C ASN A 36 18.09 1.99 -23.32
N LEU A 37 17.56 1.29 -22.31
CA LEU A 37 18.01 1.44 -20.94
C LEU A 37 19.44 0.91 -20.79
N ASP A 38 20.36 1.79 -20.40
CA ASP A 38 21.67 1.38 -19.89
C ASP A 38 21.53 0.40 -18.71
N GLY A 39 22.57 -0.42 -18.45
CA GLY A 39 22.53 -1.45 -17.41
C GLY A 39 22.11 -0.94 -16.02
N ASN A 40 22.50 0.29 -15.66
CA ASN A 40 22.07 0.95 -14.42
C ASN A 40 20.59 1.35 -14.44
N LEU A 41 20.10 1.92 -15.54
CA LEU A 41 18.70 2.29 -15.70
C LEU A 41 17.78 1.06 -15.71
N LYS A 42 18.23 -0.05 -16.31
CA LYS A 42 17.51 -1.33 -16.28
C LYS A 42 17.38 -1.89 -14.85
N ARG A 43 18.43 -1.76 -14.04
CA ARG A 43 18.40 -2.14 -12.62
C ARG A 43 17.43 -1.24 -11.83
N LEU A 44 17.44 0.06 -12.09
CA LEU A 44 16.53 1.02 -11.46
C LEU A 44 15.07 0.74 -11.84
N ASN A 45 14.78 0.47 -13.12
CA ASN A 45 13.43 0.14 -13.59
C ASN A 45 12.91 -1.14 -12.91
N LYS A 46 13.74 -2.19 -12.80
CA LYS A 46 13.37 -3.41 -12.05
C LYS A 46 13.09 -3.14 -10.57
N LEU A 47 13.86 -2.25 -9.94
CA LEU A 47 13.60 -1.86 -8.56
C LEU A 47 12.25 -1.14 -8.48
N LEU A 48 12.02 -0.13 -9.33
CA LEU A 48 10.75 0.59 -9.41
C LEU A 48 9.55 -0.35 -9.63
N THR A 49 9.66 -1.35 -10.51
CA THR A 49 8.61 -2.37 -10.69
C THR A 49 8.30 -3.10 -9.39
N LYS A 50 9.33 -3.57 -8.67
CA LYS A 50 9.13 -4.27 -7.39
C LYS A 50 8.46 -3.38 -6.36
N VAL A 51 8.88 -2.13 -6.27
CA VAL A 51 8.29 -1.13 -5.36
C VAL A 51 6.83 -0.93 -5.67
N LEU A 52 6.49 -0.75 -6.94
CA LEU A 52 5.13 -0.49 -7.37
C LEU A 52 4.21 -1.70 -7.13
N ILE A 53 4.73 -2.91 -7.32
CA ILE A 53 4.05 -4.16 -6.95
C ILE A 53 3.79 -4.20 -5.44
N ILE A 54 4.79 -3.91 -4.60
CA ILE A 54 4.64 -3.92 -3.14
C ILE A 54 3.64 -2.84 -2.69
N LEU A 55 3.73 -1.63 -3.25
CA LEU A 55 2.85 -0.49 -2.94
C LEU A 55 1.39 -0.75 -3.34
N ALA A 56 1.14 -1.57 -4.36
CA ALA A 56 -0.20 -1.95 -4.77
C ALA A 56 -0.74 -3.15 -3.97
N ILE A 57 0.08 -4.20 -3.81
CA ILE A 57 -0.35 -5.47 -3.20
C ILE A 57 -0.59 -5.32 -1.69
N VAL A 58 0.29 -4.63 -0.96
CA VAL A 58 0.18 -4.53 0.51
C VAL A 58 -1.13 -3.85 0.93
N PRO A 59 -1.50 -2.68 0.38
CA PRO A 59 -2.77 -2.06 0.71
C PRO A 59 -3.97 -2.86 0.18
N PHE A 60 -3.84 -3.51 -0.99
CA PHE A 60 -4.89 -4.36 -1.52
C PHE A 60 -5.22 -5.53 -0.58
N ILE A 61 -4.21 -6.23 -0.06
CA ILE A 61 -4.39 -7.31 0.93
C ILE A 61 -5.01 -6.76 2.20
N ASN A 62 -4.57 -5.59 2.66
CA ASN A 62 -5.12 -4.93 3.85
C ASN A 62 -6.63 -4.67 3.69
N GLN A 63 -7.03 -4.09 2.56
CA GLN A 63 -8.44 -3.78 2.27
C GLN A 63 -9.29 -5.03 2.03
N ALA A 64 -8.73 -6.06 1.38
CA ALA A 64 -9.39 -7.35 1.26
C ALA A 64 -9.66 -8.00 2.63
N GLY A 65 -8.70 -7.89 3.57
CA GLY A 65 -8.86 -8.33 4.95
C GLY A 65 -9.96 -7.57 5.69
N VAL A 66 -10.01 -6.25 5.55
CA VAL A 66 -11.09 -5.42 6.09
C VAL A 66 -12.46 -5.87 5.56
N LEU A 67 -12.57 -6.06 4.24
CA LEU A 67 -13.81 -6.51 3.60
C LEU A 67 -14.24 -7.89 4.12
N PHE A 68 -13.28 -8.82 4.27
CA PHE A 68 -13.52 -10.13 4.87
C PHE A 68 -14.09 -10.02 6.29
N PHE A 69 -13.49 -9.18 7.15
CA PHE A 69 -13.99 -8.97 8.52
C PHE A 69 -15.38 -8.31 8.55
N VAL A 70 -15.65 -7.37 7.64
CA VAL A 70 -16.98 -6.74 7.50
C VAL A 70 -18.04 -7.79 7.18
N ILE A 71 -17.80 -8.66 6.19
CA ILE A 71 -18.72 -9.74 5.79
C ILE A 71 -18.87 -10.75 6.93
N PHE A 72 -17.76 -11.16 7.54
CA PHE A 72 -17.75 -12.12 8.65
C PHE A 72 -18.55 -11.61 9.86
N SER A 73 -18.44 -10.32 10.19
CA SER A 73 -19.19 -9.69 11.28
C SER A 73 -20.70 -9.69 11.06
N LYS A 74 -21.16 -9.70 9.81
CA LYS A 74 -22.58 -9.79 9.47
C LYS A 74 -23.13 -11.20 9.69
N THR A 75 -22.30 -12.22 9.51
CA THR A 75 -22.69 -13.64 9.65
C THR A 75 -22.67 -14.10 11.11
N THR A 76 -21.87 -13.47 11.98
CA THR A 76 -21.72 -13.88 13.39
C THR A 76 -22.31 -12.84 14.35
N ASN A 77 -23.47 -13.15 14.95
CA ASN A 77 -24.16 -12.25 15.88
C ASN A 77 -23.42 -12.01 17.21
N ASN A 78 -22.51 -12.91 17.64
CA ASN A 78 -21.97 -12.92 19.00
C ASN A 78 -20.53 -12.37 19.17
N THR A 79 -19.82 -12.04 18.10
CA THR A 79 -18.39 -11.63 18.16
C THR A 79 -18.14 -10.19 17.67
N THR A 80 -19.17 -9.36 17.71
CA THR A 80 -19.20 -8.03 17.08
C THR A 80 -18.17 -7.03 17.62
N ASN A 81 -17.79 -7.09 18.91
CA ASN A 81 -16.86 -6.11 19.50
C ASN A 81 -15.40 -6.34 19.08
N ILE A 82 -14.91 -7.59 19.14
CA ILE A 82 -13.53 -7.92 18.75
C ILE A 82 -13.31 -7.63 17.27
N ILE A 83 -14.27 -8.03 16.42
CA ILE A 83 -14.19 -7.80 14.97
C ILE A 83 -14.17 -6.30 14.65
N ARG A 84 -14.96 -5.48 15.36
CA ARG A 84 -14.94 -4.01 15.19
C ARG A 84 -13.58 -3.41 15.53
N ILE A 85 -12.93 -3.88 16.60
CA ILE A 85 -11.59 -3.43 16.98
C ILE A 85 -10.59 -3.78 15.89
N LEU A 86 -10.62 -5.01 15.38
CA LEU A 86 -9.75 -5.45 14.28
C LEU A 86 -9.94 -4.60 13.02
N ILE A 87 -11.19 -4.39 12.59
CA ILE A 87 -11.51 -3.53 11.45
C ILE A 87 -10.94 -2.11 11.64
N SER A 88 -11.08 -1.53 12.83
CA SER A 88 -10.56 -0.20 13.15
C SER A 88 -9.04 -0.14 13.06
N ILE A 89 -8.34 -1.17 13.56
CA ILE A 89 -6.88 -1.27 13.47
C ILE A 89 -6.43 -1.35 12.02
N PHE A 90 -7.05 -2.25 11.22
CA PHE A 90 -6.67 -2.42 9.81
C PHE A 90 -6.91 -1.15 8.98
N TYR A 91 -8.00 -0.43 9.22
CA TYR A 91 -8.24 0.86 8.57
C TYR A 91 -7.18 1.92 8.89
N HIS A 92 -6.73 1.98 10.15
CA HIS A 92 -5.69 2.92 10.55
C HIS A 92 -4.28 2.50 10.12
N LEU A 93 -4.05 1.23 9.78
CA LEU A 93 -2.78 0.76 9.24
C LEU A 93 -2.59 1.11 7.75
N THR A 94 -3.67 1.26 6.97
CA THR A 94 -3.59 1.63 5.54
C THR A 94 -2.70 2.85 5.27
N PRO A 95 -2.89 4.02 5.94
CA PRO A 95 -2.05 5.19 5.70
C PRO A 95 -0.60 5.01 6.19
N VAL A 96 -0.32 4.01 7.03
CA VAL A 96 1.01 3.72 7.57
C VAL A 96 1.86 2.91 6.57
N PHE A 97 1.25 2.06 5.75
CA PHE A 97 1.99 1.27 4.76
C PHE A 97 2.65 2.14 3.68
N ASN A 98 1.97 3.20 3.23
CA ASN A 98 2.48 4.09 2.18
C ASN A 98 3.86 4.71 2.54
N PRO A 99 4.04 5.39 3.69
CA PRO A 99 5.34 5.94 4.08
C PRO A 99 6.37 4.84 4.36
N ILE A 100 6.00 3.71 4.97
CA ILE A 100 6.95 2.60 5.20
C ILE A 100 7.52 2.09 3.88
N ILE A 101 6.66 1.83 2.90
CA ILE A 101 7.09 1.34 1.59
C ILE A 101 7.96 2.40 0.92
N CYS A 102 7.58 3.68 0.93
CA CYS A 102 8.42 4.76 0.39
C CYS A 102 9.81 4.82 1.05
N ILE A 103 9.91 4.70 2.38
CA ILE A 103 11.20 4.69 3.09
C ILE A 103 12.05 3.47 2.71
N LEU A 104 11.45 2.28 2.64
CA LEU A 104 12.18 1.07 2.32
C LEU A 104 12.73 1.07 0.89
N THR A 105 12.04 1.76 -0.01
CA THR A 105 12.23 1.63 -1.45
C THR A 105 12.93 2.82 -2.11
N ASN A 106 12.85 4.01 -1.50
CA ASN A 106 13.45 5.22 -2.03
C ASN A 106 14.73 5.57 -1.24
N THR A 107 15.89 5.16 -1.76
CA THR A 107 17.20 5.37 -1.12
C THR A 107 17.47 6.84 -0.72
N PRO A 108 17.29 7.87 -1.57
CA PRO A 108 17.51 9.25 -1.14
C PRO A 108 16.54 9.68 -0.02
N TYR A 109 15.28 9.23 -0.05
CA TYR A 109 14.32 9.50 1.02
C TYR A 109 14.71 8.80 2.33
N ARG A 110 15.14 7.54 2.24
CA ARG A 110 15.69 6.76 3.36
C ARG A 110 16.88 7.47 3.99
N ASN A 111 17.85 7.86 3.17
CA ASN A 111 19.05 8.54 3.62
C ASN A 111 18.69 9.89 4.26
N ALA A 112 17.74 10.64 3.72
CA ALA A 112 17.30 11.90 4.32
C ALA A 112 16.71 11.72 5.74
N ILE A 113 15.92 10.66 5.96
CA ILE A 113 15.31 10.36 7.26
C ILE A 113 16.36 9.87 8.27
N PHE A 114 17.17 8.87 7.89
CA PHE A 114 18.15 8.28 8.79
C PHE A 114 19.36 9.20 9.03
N ASN A 115 19.79 9.99 8.04
CA ASN A 115 20.86 10.97 8.26
C ASN A 115 20.37 12.17 9.09
N ARG A 116 19.09 12.57 9.01
CA ARG A 116 18.52 13.56 9.96
C ARG A 116 18.53 13.05 11.39
N SER A 117 18.30 11.75 11.62
CA SER A 117 18.40 11.17 12.98
C SER A 117 19.83 11.14 13.54
N GLN A 118 20.84 11.37 12.71
CA GLN A 118 22.25 11.49 13.12
C GLN A 118 22.70 12.94 13.29
N VAL A 119 21.88 13.93 12.92
CA VAL A 119 22.14 15.33 13.24
C VAL A 119 21.79 15.52 14.72
N ASN A 120 22.80 15.43 15.58
CA ASN A 120 22.70 15.85 16.97
C ASN A 120 22.01 17.23 17.04
N PRO A 121 20.99 17.43 17.89
CA PRO A 121 20.65 18.79 18.31
C PRO A 121 21.90 19.34 18.99
N GLN A 122 22.52 20.34 18.36
CA GLN A 122 23.51 21.19 19.00
C GLN A 122 22.80 22.12 19.99
#